data_AF-A0A2S9XYD6-F1
#
_entry.id   AF-A0A2S9XYD6-F1
#
_cell.length_a   1.000
_cell.length_b   1.000
_cell.length_c   1.000
_cell.angle_alpha   90.00
_cell.angle_beta   90.00
_cell.angle_gamma   90.00
#
_symmetry.space_group_name_H-M   'P 1'
#
loop_
_entity.id
_entity.type
_entity.pdbx_description
1 polymer ?
#
loop_
_entity_poly.entity_id
_entity_poly.type
_entity_poly.pdbx_seq_one_letter_code
_entity_poly.pdbx_strand_id
1 'polypeptide(L)'
;MADVWVSSTIILAYDTEMTGAVSGELSPRIPRTLDERGGHLSALFRWQSGKRSQLENFCTEALASAIVSQPGPFLDLLECAEMLPAQVTAAQVEELRVSTQGPTETGKLVDLQLTLRLAGGKRAAVWIEVKVGTGLRTGQLESYAKELERVHGGEPWRLLVLSCTPEGPARDNLRWQQVRAMIPADAHSHWLDLRVFLEEKQVADIYDEGLTVHEFAMVDPARVVLRKVARAMAELSRRLAKAKQGGQSALWPKGFPNKEQKILNLVATTFRRGSGFVIGGYRVGPRLQLGVRATSEGPEAFVMIKTRKSHVQTRKKVWAVLDTIAEPTFGLVDAGPMEARGVSLALAKLSTQDELVGWWFGKLEVLADAGALELCGGSINTAEADEADEADEDGEDES
;
A
#
# COMPACT_ATOMS: atom_id res chain seq x y z
N MET A 1 -9.35 42.80 -32.43
CA MET A 1 -10.42 41.95 -31.86
C MET A 1 -10.66 40.84 -32.87
N ALA A 2 -10.02 39.69 -32.67
CA ALA A 2 -10.05 38.57 -33.60
C ALA A 2 -10.13 37.26 -32.81
N ASP A 3 -11.28 36.61 -32.98
CA ASP A 3 -11.65 35.19 -32.91
C ASP A 3 -10.67 34.18 -32.29
N VAL A 4 -11.13 33.57 -31.20
CA VAL A 4 -10.59 32.34 -30.62
C VAL A 4 -11.31 31.15 -31.24
N TRP A 5 -10.59 30.36 -32.04
CA TRP A 5 -10.99 29.02 -32.45
C TRP A 5 -10.53 28.01 -31.38
N VAL A 6 -11.47 27.36 -30.70
CA VAL A 6 -11.21 26.14 -29.92
C VAL A 6 -11.62 24.95 -30.78
N SER A 7 -10.62 24.19 -31.25
CA SER A 7 -10.83 22.89 -31.90
C SER A 7 -10.69 21.81 -30.83
N SER A 8 -11.82 21.18 -30.47
CA SER A 8 -11.86 19.99 -29.63
C SER A 8 -12.06 18.78 -30.54
N THR A 9 -10.99 18.01 -30.78
CA THR A 9 -11.09 16.70 -31.42
C THR A 9 -10.83 15.63 -30.37
N ILE A 10 -11.90 15.00 -29.89
CA ILE A 10 -11.86 13.72 -29.18
C ILE A 10 -12.24 12.66 -30.22
N ILE A 11 -11.31 11.75 -30.54
CA ILE A 11 -11.60 10.59 -31.38
C ILE A 11 -12.09 9.47 -30.47
N LEU A 12 -13.38 9.17 -30.52
CA LEU A 12 -13.96 7.92 -30.06
C LEU A 12 -14.42 7.15 -31.30
N ALA A 13 -13.72 6.05 -31.60
CA ALA A 13 -14.18 5.08 -32.59
C ALA A 13 -15.12 4.08 -31.90
N TYR A 14 -16.39 4.06 -32.29
CA TYR A 14 -17.28 2.92 -32.08
C TYR A 14 -17.98 2.62 -33.40
N ASP A 15 -17.81 1.38 -33.84
CA ASP A 15 -18.49 0.77 -34.98
C ASP A 15 -19.86 0.26 -34.51
N THR A 16 -20.89 0.48 -35.32
CA THR A 16 -22.27 0.07 -35.07
C THR A 16 -22.76 -0.76 -36.24
N GLU A 17 -23.13 -2.01 -35.99
CA GLU A 17 -24.25 -2.63 -36.71
C GLU A 17 -25.14 -3.42 -35.74
N MET A 18 -26.44 -3.23 -35.94
CA MET A 18 -27.55 -3.75 -35.16
C MET A 18 -27.85 -5.22 -35.49
N THR A 19 -28.38 -5.97 -34.52
CA THR A 19 -29.79 -6.46 -34.49
C THR A 19 -29.96 -7.55 -33.43
N GLY A 20 -31.08 -7.50 -32.67
CA GLY A 20 -31.62 -8.69 -31.98
C GLY A 20 -31.86 -8.61 -30.47
N ALA A 21 -33.08 -8.17 -30.11
CA ALA A 21 -33.95 -8.65 -29.03
C ALA A 21 -33.48 -8.82 -27.55
N VAL A 22 -34.06 -7.93 -26.71
CA VAL A 22 -34.78 -8.16 -25.42
C VAL A 22 -34.05 -8.73 -24.18
N SER A 23 -34.30 -8.00 -23.07
CA SER A 23 -34.04 -8.27 -21.64
C SER A 23 -32.63 -7.89 -21.17
N GLY A 24 -32.42 -7.00 -20.20
CA GLY A 24 -33.29 -6.44 -19.20
C GLY A 24 -32.45 -6.16 -17.96
N GLU A 25 -31.80 -4.99 -17.89
CA GLU A 25 -31.37 -4.34 -16.64
C GLU A 25 -30.82 -2.93 -16.98
N LEU A 26 -31.43 -1.92 -16.35
CA LEU A 26 -31.18 -0.50 -16.60
C LEU A 26 -29.83 -0.07 -16.02
N SER A 27 -28.84 0.21 -16.88
CA SER A 27 -27.73 1.10 -16.52
C SER A 27 -28.23 2.55 -16.48
N PRO A 28 -28.10 3.30 -15.37
CA PRO A 28 -28.52 4.68 -15.34
C PRO A 28 -27.51 5.59 -16.06
N ARG A 29 -28.06 6.43 -16.93
CA ARG A 29 -27.42 7.47 -17.72
C ARG A 29 -26.82 8.58 -16.83
N ILE A 30 -25.68 9.13 -17.28
CA ILE A 30 -25.06 10.36 -16.78
C ILE A 30 -26.06 11.53 -16.87
N PRO A 31 -26.37 12.26 -15.78
CA PRO A 31 -27.14 13.49 -15.88
C PRO A 31 -26.31 14.60 -16.52
N ARG A 32 -26.88 15.25 -17.55
CA ARG A 32 -26.37 16.50 -18.10
C ARG A 32 -26.77 17.65 -17.17
N THR A 33 -25.82 18.56 -16.96
CA THR A 33 -25.89 19.84 -16.22
C THR A 33 -25.90 19.75 -14.68
N LEU A 34 -24.89 20.37 -14.08
CA LEU A 34 -24.74 20.61 -12.64
C LEU A 34 -24.34 22.07 -12.47
N ASP A 35 -25.32 22.88 -12.11
CA ASP A 35 -25.12 24.20 -11.56
C ASP A 35 -25.43 24.13 -10.05
N GLU A 36 -24.71 24.93 -9.29
CA GLU A 36 -24.92 25.31 -7.88
C GLU A 36 -24.74 24.25 -6.75
N ARG A 37 -23.72 24.50 -5.90
CA ARG A 37 -23.49 23.99 -4.51
C ARG A 37 -22.57 22.78 -4.26
N GLY A 38 -21.40 22.74 -4.88
CA GLY A 38 -20.27 21.93 -4.41
C GLY A 38 -19.03 22.14 -5.27
N GLY A 39 -17.85 22.31 -4.67
CA GLY A 39 -16.60 22.52 -5.41
C GLY A 39 -16.38 21.43 -6.47
N HIS A 40 -15.75 21.78 -7.59
CA HIS A 40 -15.64 20.93 -8.79
C HIS A 40 -15.04 19.52 -8.56
N LEU A 41 -14.23 19.31 -7.51
CA LEU A 41 -13.71 17.98 -7.15
C LEU A 41 -14.76 17.10 -6.44
N SER A 42 -15.83 17.67 -5.88
CA SER A 42 -16.92 16.94 -5.20
C SER A 42 -17.64 15.93 -6.12
N ALA A 43 -17.58 16.14 -7.44
CA ALA A 43 -18.09 15.20 -8.43
C ALA A 43 -17.18 13.95 -8.57
N LEU A 44 -15.86 14.12 -8.41
CA LEU A 44 -14.89 13.02 -8.36
C LEU A 44 -15.00 12.24 -7.03
N PHE A 45 -15.38 12.90 -5.93
CA PHE A 45 -15.54 12.27 -4.61
C PHE A 45 -16.65 11.21 -4.53
N ARG A 46 -17.65 11.22 -5.43
CA ARG A 46 -18.80 10.29 -5.36
C ARG A 46 -18.49 8.86 -5.79
N TRP A 47 -17.24 8.53 -6.08
CA TRP A 47 -16.83 7.22 -6.60
C TRP A 47 -15.79 6.54 -5.69
N GLN A 48 -16.17 6.18 -4.46
CA GLN A 48 -15.31 5.35 -3.60
C GLN A 48 -16.00 4.08 -3.12
N SER A 49 -15.58 2.95 -3.69
CA SER A 49 -15.56 1.65 -3.01
C SER A 49 -14.43 0.75 -3.54
N GLY A 50 -13.31 0.71 -2.81
CA GLY A 50 -12.62 -0.56 -2.50
C GLY A 50 -11.38 -0.99 -3.30
N LYS A 51 -10.89 -0.29 -4.33
CA LYS A 51 -9.70 -0.76 -5.09
C LYS A 51 -8.56 0.27 -5.09
N ARG A 52 -7.33 -0.16 -4.76
CA ARG A 52 -6.11 0.70 -4.74
C ARG A 52 -5.86 1.43 -6.06
N SER A 53 -6.17 0.79 -7.20
CA SER A 53 -6.07 1.41 -8.53
C SER A 53 -7.03 2.58 -8.74
N GLN A 54 -8.15 2.65 -8.00
CA GLN A 54 -9.08 3.78 -8.08
C GLN A 54 -8.56 4.98 -7.30
N LEU A 55 -7.86 4.74 -6.19
CA LEU A 55 -7.25 5.80 -5.38
C LEU A 55 -6.09 6.47 -6.15
N GLU A 56 -5.24 5.68 -6.80
CA GLU A 56 -4.16 6.19 -7.66
C GLU A 56 -4.74 7.05 -8.81
N ASN A 57 -5.70 6.52 -9.56
CA ASN A 57 -6.36 7.27 -10.64
C ASN A 57 -7.00 8.57 -10.14
N PHE A 58 -7.69 8.53 -9.00
CA PHE A 58 -8.28 9.75 -8.41
C PHE A 58 -7.21 10.78 -8.06
N CYS A 59 -6.11 10.37 -7.42
CA CYS A 59 -5.03 11.29 -7.06
C CYS A 59 -4.41 11.93 -8.29
N THR A 60 -4.20 11.16 -9.36
CA THR A 60 -3.71 11.65 -10.65
C THR A 60 -4.64 12.71 -11.25
N GLU A 61 -5.95 12.44 -11.31
CA GLU A 61 -6.94 13.39 -11.86
C GLU A 61 -7.10 14.64 -10.98
N ALA A 62 -7.12 14.48 -9.66
CA ALA A 62 -7.22 15.59 -8.71
C ALA A 62 -5.98 16.50 -8.80
N LEU A 63 -4.79 15.91 -8.88
CA LEU A 63 -3.55 16.66 -9.10
C LEU A 63 -3.56 17.38 -10.45
N ALA A 64 -3.94 16.69 -11.53
CA ALA A 64 -4.03 17.29 -12.86
C ALA A 64 -4.97 18.51 -12.87
N SER A 65 -6.16 18.37 -12.25
CA SER A 65 -7.14 19.45 -12.13
C SER A 65 -6.62 20.63 -11.32
N ALA A 66 -5.87 20.37 -10.24
CA ALA A 66 -5.24 21.41 -9.43
C ALA A 66 -4.17 22.16 -10.23
N ILE A 67 -3.28 21.44 -10.93
CA ILE A 67 -2.25 22.02 -11.79
C ILE A 67 -2.87 22.87 -12.90
N VAL A 68 -3.90 22.38 -13.60
CA VAL A 68 -4.57 23.15 -14.66
C VAL A 68 -5.16 24.45 -14.13
N SER A 69 -5.75 24.42 -12.92
CA SER A 69 -6.39 25.60 -12.33
C SER A 69 -5.39 26.66 -11.86
N GLN A 70 -4.23 26.22 -11.36
CA GLN A 70 -3.17 27.10 -10.87
C GLN A 70 -1.82 26.36 -10.99
N PRO A 71 -1.08 26.53 -12.10
CA PRO A 71 0.15 25.80 -12.37
C PRO A 71 1.32 26.13 -11.44
N GLY A 72 1.41 27.39 -11.03
CA GLY A 72 2.58 27.97 -10.34
C GLY A 72 3.10 27.11 -9.18
N PRO A 73 2.26 26.77 -8.18
CA PRO A 73 2.70 25.97 -7.05
C PRO A 73 3.46 24.70 -7.47
N PHE A 74 2.95 23.94 -8.45
CA PHE A 74 3.56 22.67 -8.82
C PHE A 74 4.85 22.86 -9.62
N LEU A 75 4.90 23.89 -10.48
CA LEU A 75 6.11 24.24 -11.21
C LEU A 75 7.22 24.69 -10.25
N ASP A 76 6.89 25.48 -9.23
CA ASP A 76 7.82 25.91 -8.19
C ASP A 76 8.36 24.71 -7.41
N LEU A 77 7.49 23.76 -7.03
CA LEU A 77 7.93 22.52 -6.40
C LEU A 77 8.89 21.73 -7.31
N LEU A 78 8.56 21.59 -8.59
CA LEU A 78 9.43 20.89 -9.54
C LEU A 78 10.77 21.60 -9.71
N GLU A 79 10.81 22.93 -9.68
CA GLU A 79 12.07 23.69 -9.74
C GLU A 79 12.89 23.52 -8.46
N CYS A 80 12.28 23.73 -7.28
CA CYS A 80 12.96 23.61 -5.99
C CYS A 80 13.47 22.20 -5.70
N ALA A 81 12.78 21.17 -6.18
CA ALA A 81 13.21 19.79 -6.06
C ALA A 81 14.24 19.38 -7.14
N GLU A 82 14.66 20.31 -8.00
CA GLU A 82 15.49 20.04 -9.17
C GLU A 82 14.91 18.92 -10.03
N MET A 83 13.60 18.94 -10.29
CA MET A 83 12.80 17.94 -11.02
C MET A 83 12.29 18.42 -12.38
N LEU A 84 12.54 19.67 -12.74
CA LEU A 84 12.38 20.13 -14.13
C LEU A 84 13.47 19.52 -15.03
N PRO A 85 13.24 19.47 -16.35
CA PRO A 85 14.30 19.15 -17.31
C PRO A 85 15.45 20.15 -17.18
N ALA A 86 16.67 19.71 -17.46
CA ALA A 86 17.85 20.56 -17.32
C ALA A 86 17.67 21.88 -18.11
N GLN A 87 18.08 22.99 -17.50
CA GLN A 87 18.01 24.36 -18.07
C GLN A 87 16.59 24.94 -18.23
N VAL A 88 15.57 24.28 -17.66
CA VAL A 88 14.19 24.79 -17.59
C VAL A 88 13.91 25.33 -16.19
N THR A 89 13.40 26.56 -16.10
CA THR A 89 12.89 27.15 -14.84
C THR A 89 11.38 27.39 -14.93
N ALA A 90 10.69 27.45 -13.80
CA ALA A 90 9.25 27.71 -13.75
C ALA A 90 8.91 29.06 -14.40
N ALA A 91 9.76 30.07 -14.20
CA ALA A 91 9.60 31.41 -14.78
C ALA A 91 9.67 31.45 -16.32
N GLN A 92 10.24 30.43 -16.96
CA GLN A 92 10.33 30.34 -18.42
C GLN A 92 9.07 29.76 -19.07
N VAL A 93 8.15 29.17 -18.30
CA VAL A 93 6.98 28.47 -18.82
C VAL A 93 5.90 29.49 -19.21
N GLU A 94 5.58 29.55 -20.51
CA GLU A 94 4.53 30.43 -21.05
C GLU A 94 3.18 29.73 -21.19
N GLU A 95 3.18 28.43 -21.50
CA GLU A 95 1.97 27.59 -21.61
C GLU A 95 2.25 26.23 -20.99
N LEU A 96 1.29 25.73 -20.22
CA LEU A 96 1.30 24.38 -19.66
C LEU A 96 0.08 23.62 -20.19
N ARG A 97 0.31 22.39 -20.67
CA ARG A 97 -0.75 21.41 -20.91
C ARG A 97 -0.54 20.22 -20.00
N VAL A 98 -1.65 19.75 -19.43
CA VAL A 98 -1.67 18.61 -18.51
C VAL A 98 -2.52 17.52 -19.14
N SER A 99 -1.97 16.32 -19.22
CA SER A 99 -2.68 15.14 -19.71
C SER A 99 -2.58 14.03 -18.68
N THR A 100 -3.70 13.42 -18.32
CA THR A 100 -3.70 12.15 -17.60
C THR A 100 -3.62 11.00 -18.61
N GLN A 101 -2.99 9.90 -18.21
CA GLN A 101 -2.80 8.72 -19.06
C GLN A 101 -2.09 9.07 -20.39
N GLY A 102 -0.96 9.78 -20.29
CA GLY A 102 -0.17 10.18 -21.44
C GLY A 102 0.36 8.95 -22.19
N PRO A 103 -0.02 8.73 -23.46
CA PRO A 103 0.44 7.57 -24.20
C PRO A 103 1.89 7.75 -24.67
N THR A 104 2.71 6.72 -24.49
CA THR A 104 3.98 6.55 -25.19
C THR A 104 3.71 6.07 -26.62
N GLU A 105 4.72 6.11 -27.49
CA GLU A 105 4.60 5.60 -28.87
C GLU A 105 4.17 4.13 -28.97
N THR A 106 4.40 3.31 -27.94
CA THR A 106 3.99 1.89 -27.94
C THR A 106 2.59 1.67 -27.37
N GLY A 107 1.88 2.75 -27.01
CA GLY A 107 0.56 2.70 -26.40
C GLY A 107 0.57 2.41 -24.90
N LYS A 108 1.73 2.43 -24.24
CA LYS A 108 1.79 2.41 -22.77
C LYS A 108 1.35 3.76 -22.24
N LEU A 109 0.77 3.78 -21.04
CA LEU A 109 0.24 4.99 -20.44
C LEU A 109 1.10 5.35 -19.24
N VAL A 110 1.65 6.55 -19.22
CA VAL A 110 2.21 7.18 -18.03
C VAL A 110 1.10 7.98 -17.35
N ASP A 111 1.00 7.91 -16.03
CA ASP A 111 -0.17 8.42 -15.31
C ASP A 111 -0.44 9.91 -15.57
N LEU A 112 0.61 10.74 -15.60
CA LEU A 112 0.50 12.19 -15.80
C LEU A 112 1.63 12.72 -16.69
N GLN A 113 1.28 13.63 -17.61
CA GLN A 113 2.22 14.32 -18.49
C GLN A 113 1.99 15.83 -18.42
N LEU A 114 3.06 16.58 -18.21
CA LEU A 114 3.12 18.04 -18.33
C LEU A 114 3.88 18.40 -19.60
N THR A 115 3.22 19.06 -20.55
CA THR A 115 3.88 19.64 -21.72
C THR A 115 4.05 21.13 -21.51
N LEU A 116 5.30 21.57 -21.51
CA LEU A 116 5.71 22.95 -21.26
C LEU A 116 6.07 23.61 -22.58
N ARG A 117 5.47 24.76 -22.88
CA ARG A 117 6.00 25.70 -23.88
C ARG A 117 6.78 26.78 -23.15
N LEU A 118 8.05 26.89 -23.50
CA LEU A 118 8.98 27.84 -22.89
C LEU A 118 9.11 29.10 -23.75
N ALA A 119 9.64 30.15 -23.15
CA ALA A 119 10.04 31.36 -23.85
C ALA A 119 10.92 31.05 -25.09
N GLY A 120 10.61 31.72 -26.21
CA GLY A 120 11.27 31.48 -27.49
C GLY A 120 10.76 30.23 -28.24
N GLY A 121 9.61 29.68 -27.85
CA GLY A 121 8.93 28.60 -28.56
C GLY A 121 9.51 27.20 -28.35
N LYS A 122 10.50 27.05 -27.46
CA LYS A 122 11.05 25.75 -27.08
C LYS A 122 10.00 24.94 -26.33
N ARG A 123 10.12 23.61 -26.39
CA ARG A 123 9.24 22.68 -25.70
C ARG A 123 10.02 21.83 -24.71
N ALA A 124 9.36 21.47 -23.62
CA ALA A 124 9.88 20.52 -22.67
C ALA A 124 8.73 19.65 -22.13
N ALA A 125 9.06 18.48 -21.59
CA ALA A 125 8.08 17.57 -21.03
C ALA A 125 8.47 17.04 -19.66
N VAL A 126 7.51 16.91 -18.75
CA VAL A 126 7.67 16.22 -17.48
C VAL A 126 6.65 15.08 -17.44
N TRP A 127 7.14 13.87 -17.31
CA TRP A 127 6.38 12.63 -17.26
C TRP A 127 6.40 12.11 -15.83
N ILE A 128 5.23 11.84 -15.27
CA ILE A 128 5.06 11.55 -13.86
C ILE A 128 4.27 10.24 -13.72
N GLU A 129 4.92 9.21 -13.21
CA GLU A 129 4.23 7.99 -12.76
C GLU A 129 3.73 8.21 -11.33
N VAL A 130 2.44 8.01 -11.09
CA VAL A 130 1.79 8.30 -9.80
C VAL A 130 1.58 7.00 -9.03
N LYS A 131 2.00 6.99 -7.76
CA LYS A 131 1.90 5.84 -6.86
C LYS A 131 1.33 6.31 -5.52
N VAL A 132 0.32 5.60 -5.03
CA VAL A 132 -0.32 5.89 -3.73
C VAL A 132 -0.30 4.67 -2.82
N GLY A 133 -0.24 3.46 -3.37
CA GLY A 133 -0.12 2.26 -2.54
C GLY A 133 0.20 0.98 -3.28
N THR A 134 0.30 1.00 -4.60
CA THR A 134 0.99 -0.04 -5.36
C THR A 134 2.39 0.44 -5.70
N GLY A 135 3.40 -0.40 -5.47
CA GLY A 135 4.75 -0.07 -5.90
C GLY A 135 4.91 -0.22 -7.42
N LEU A 136 5.99 0.32 -7.96
CA LEU A 136 6.38 0.19 -9.34
C LEU A 136 6.56 -1.27 -9.75
N ARG A 137 6.15 -1.58 -10.97
CA ARG A 137 6.49 -2.88 -11.58
C ARG A 137 7.99 -2.89 -11.93
N THR A 138 8.63 -4.03 -11.72
CA THR A 138 10.06 -4.20 -12.08
C THR A 138 10.29 -3.86 -13.55
N GLY A 139 11.25 -2.98 -13.84
CA GLY A 139 11.61 -2.59 -15.21
C GLY A 139 10.68 -1.53 -15.84
N GLN A 140 9.68 -1.03 -15.12
CA GLN A 140 8.67 -0.11 -15.67
C GLN A 140 9.28 1.25 -16.05
N LEU A 141 10.05 1.86 -15.15
CA LEU A 141 10.67 3.16 -15.40
C LEU A 141 11.74 3.09 -16.49
N GLU A 142 12.56 2.04 -16.50
CA GLU A 142 13.54 1.83 -17.56
C GLU A 142 12.87 1.64 -18.92
N SER A 143 11.71 0.98 -18.94
CA SER A 143 10.91 0.84 -20.15
C SER A 143 10.37 2.19 -20.62
N TYR A 144 9.84 3.03 -19.73
CA TYR A 144 9.35 4.36 -20.09
C TYR A 144 10.48 5.26 -20.57
N ALA A 145 11.60 5.30 -19.84
CA ALA A 145 12.75 6.14 -20.18
C ALA A 145 13.28 5.83 -21.59
N LYS A 146 13.44 4.55 -21.96
CA LYS A 146 13.86 4.15 -23.31
C LYS A 146 12.90 4.60 -24.41
N GLU A 147 11.60 4.59 -24.12
CA GLU A 147 10.59 5.02 -25.09
C GLU A 147 10.58 6.55 -25.21
N LEU A 148 10.66 7.27 -24.10
CA LEU A 148 10.72 8.73 -24.08
C LEU A 148 11.99 9.26 -24.75
N GLU A 149 13.14 8.61 -24.55
CA GLU A 149 14.39 8.94 -25.23
C GLU A 149 14.25 8.85 -26.76
N ARG A 150 13.53 7.84 -27.27
CA ARG A 150 13.27 7.67 -28.70
C ARG A 150 12.38 8.80 -29.26
N VAL A 151 11.36 9.20 -28.51
CA VAL A 151 10.35 10.20 -28.93
C VAL A 151 10.90 11.62 -28.85
N HIS A 152 11.60 11.93 -27.76
CA HIS A 152 12.02 13.28 -27.42
C HIS A 152 13.52 13.50 -27.69
N GLY A 153 14.14 12.74 -28.60
CA GLY A 153 15.58 12.74 -28.88
C GLY A 153 16.25 14.09 -29.27
N GLY A 154 15.52 15.21 -29.18
CA GLY A 154 16.05 16.58 -29.23
C GLY A 154 15.33 17.60 -28.33
N GLU A 155 14.28 17.22 -27.60
CA GLU A 155 13.55 18.10 -26.67
C GLU A 155 13.89 17.75 -25.22
N PRO A 156 14.09 18.73 -24.30
CA PRO A 156 14.30 18.45 -22.89
C PRO A 156 13.10 17.72 -22.27
N TRP A 157 13.34 16.56 -21.66
CA TRP A 157 12.31 15.83 -20.94
C TRP A 157 12.81 15.29 -19.60
N ARG A 158 11.89 14.99 -18.70
CA ARG A 158 12.15 14.30 -17.44
C ARG A 158 11.07 13.28 -17.14
N LEU A 159 11.48 12.12 -16.64
CA LEU A 159 10.59 11.12 -16.07
C LEU A 159 10.84 11.06 -14.57
N LEU A 160 9.77 11.11 -13.78
CA LEU A 160 9.82 11.03 -12.32
C LEU A 160 8.66 10.22 -11.77
N VAL A 161 8.78 9.83 -10.50
CA VAL A 161 7.78 9.10 -9.74
C VAL A 161 7.23 10.02 -8.66
N LEU A 162 5.91 10.11 -8.55
CA LEU A 162 5.24 10.74 -7.42
C LEU A 162 4.67 9.66 -6.49
N SER A 163 5.24 9.50 -5.30
CA SER A 163 4.89 8.41 -4.38
C SER A 163 4.82 8.83 -2.91
N CYS A 164 4.21 7.98 -2.06
CA CYS A 164 4.23 8.21 -0.60
C CYS A 164 5.61 7.91 -0.02
N THR A 165 6.19 6.77 -0.43
CA THR A 165 7.53 6.33 -0.08
C THR A 165 8.43 6.37 -1.31
N PRO A 166 9.70 6.82 -1.21
CA PRO A 166 10.62 6.84 -2.35
C PRO A 166 10.70 5.47 -3.04
N GLU A 167 10.54 5.43 -4.35
CA GLU A 167 10.64 4.22 -5.17
C GLU A 167 11.75 4.36 -6.22
N GLY A 168 12.82 3.58 -6.09
CA GLY A 168 13.99 3.67 -6.99
C GLY A 168 15.00 4.74 -6.56
N PRO A 169 15.80 5.29 -7.48
CA PRO A 169 16.80 6.31 -7.17
C PRO A 169 16.18 7.59 -6.61
N ALA A 170 16.69 8.09 -5.49
CA ALA A 170 16.11 9.25 -4.78
C ALA A 170 15.95 10.50 -5.66
N ARG A 171 16.81 10.71 -6.67
CA ARG A 171 16.82 11.88 -7.56
C ARG A 171 15.65 11.95 -8.56
N ASP A 172 14.89 10.87 -8.70
CA ASP A 172 13.77 10.76 -9.64
C ASP A 172 12.43 10.64 -8.90
N ASN A 173 12.41 10.92 -7.59
CA ASN A 173 11.25 10.76 -6.72
C ASN A 173 10.79 12.10 -6.16
N LEU A 174 9.52 12.42 -6.44
CA LEU A 174 8.75 13.45 -5.77
C LEU A 174 7.81 12.78 -4.76
N ARG A 175 7.62 13.37 -3.58
CA ARG A 175 6.74 12.80 -2.55
C ARG A 175 5.40 13.52 -2.46
N TRP A 176 4.33 12.77 -2.18
CA TRP A 176 3.01 13.36 -1.91
C TRP A 176 3.05 14.35 -0.74
N GLN A 177 3.90 14.12 0.27
CA GLN A 177 4.11 15.07 1.36
C GLN A 177 4.71 16.40 0.89
N GLN A 178 5.60 16.38 -0.11
CA GLN A 178 6.14 17.60 -0.69
C GLN A 178 5.06 18.36 -1.45
N VAL A 179 4.22 17.67 -2.22
CA VAL A 179 3.04 18.26 -2.89
C VAL A 179 2.06 18.85 -1.88
N ARG A 180 1.82 18.16 -0.76
CA ARG A 180 0.96 18.67 0.32
C ARG A 180 1.54 19.94 0.94
N ALA A 181 2.84 19.95 1.25
CA ALA A 181 3.49 21.05 1.97
C ALA A 181 3.62 22.35 1.15
N MET A 182 3.70 22.25 -0.18
CA MET A 182 3.78 23.42 -1.06
C MET A 182 2.46 24.16 -1.26
N ILE A 183 1.31 23.60 -0.85
CA ILE A 183 0.00 24.19 -1.11
C ILE A 183 -0.26 25.36 -0.15
N PRO A 184 -0.28 26.61 -0.64
CA PRO A 184 -0.48 27.76 0.24
C PRO A 184 -1.91 27.81 0.77
N ALA A 185 -2.13 28.56 1.85
CA ALA A 185 -3.44 28.65 2.51
C ALA A 185 -4.50 29.35 1.64
N ASP A 186 -4.06 30.22 0.73
CA ASP A 186 -4.86 31.00 -0.23
C ASP A 186 -4.83 30.42 -1.65
N ALA A 187 -4.43 29.14 -1.81
CA ALA A 187 -4.43 28.46 -3.10
C ALA A 187 -5.84 28.37 -3.72
N HIS A 188 -5.90 28.12 -5.02
CA HIS A 188 -7.16 27.80 -5.69
C HIS A 188 -7.85 26.59 -5.02
N SER A 189 -9.19 26.56 -5.03
CA SER A 189 -9.96 25.56 -4.27
C SER A 189 -9.59 24.11 -4.61
N HIS A 190 -9.19 23.82 -5.85
CA HIS A 190 -8.72 22.47 -6.23
C HIS A 190 -7.48 22.03 -5.45
N TRP A 191 -6.53 22.94 -5.22
CA TRP A 191 -5.35 22.65 -4.39
C TRP A 191 -5.73 22.44 -2.93
N LEU A 192 -6.64 23.26 -2.40
CA LEU A 192 -7.10 23.13 -1.02
C LEU A 192 -7.85 21.81 -0.78
N ASP A 193 -8.75 21.45 -1.68
CA ASP A 193 -9.48 20.18 -1.67
C ASP A 193 -8.51 18.99 -1.80
N LEU A 194 -7.50 19.08 -2.67
CA LEU A 194 -6.45 18.07 -2.78
C LEU A 194 -5.67 17.92 -1.47
N ARG A 195 -5.29 19.02 -0.82
CA ARG A 195 -4.59 18.97 0.49
C ARG A 195 -5.42 18.22 1.53
N VAL A 196 -6.70 18.59 1.68
CA VAL A 196 -7.62 17.93 2.62
C VAL A 196 -7.73 16.44 2.30
N PHE A 197 -7.88 16.10 1.01
CA PHE A 197 -7.96 14.71 0.59
C PHE A 197 -6.69 13.90 0.93
N LEU A 198 -5.50 14.46 0.63
CA LEU A 198 -4.22 13.79 0.89
C LEU A 198 -4.04 13.50 2.39
N GLU A 199 -4.50 14.41 3.26
CA GLU A 199 -4.49 14.27 4.72
C GLU A 199 -5.52 13.24 5.20
N GLU A 200 -6.78 13.34 4.77
CA GLU A 200 -7.86 12.41 5.17
C GLU A 200 -7.60 10.97 4.73
N LYS A 201 -6.97 10.78 3.57
CA LYS A 201 -6.66 9.47 3.01
C LYS A 201 -5.25 8.98 3.34
N GLN A 202 -4.48 9.73 4.11
CA GLN A 202 -3.12 9.38 4.52
C GLN A 202 -2.23 9.04 3.30
N VAL A 203 -2.37 9.82 2.22
CA VAL A 203 -1.54 9.68 1.01
C VAL A 203 -0.26 10.49 1.15
N ALA A 204 -0.36 11.67 1.76
CA ALA A 204 0.80 12.41 2.22
C ALA A 204 1.16 11.92 3.63
N ASP A 205 2.32 11.27 3.75
CA ASP A 205 2.79 10.69 5.01
C ASP A 205 3.41 11.76 5.92
N ILE A 206 3.12 11.66 7.22
CA ILE A 206 3.66 12.49 8.31
C ILE A 206 5.13 12.19 8.64
N TYR A 207 5.78 11.24 7.96
CA TYR A 207 7.13 10.78 8.33
C TYR A 207 8.24 11.83 8.14
N ASP A 208 8.00 12.89 7.37
CA ASP A 208 8.92 14.04 7.23
C ASP A 208 8.71 15.11 8.30
N GLU A 209 7.60 15.04 9.05
CA GLU A 209 7.36 15.94 10.17
C GLU A 209 8.22 15.49 11.36
N GLY A 210 8.71 16.46 12.14
CA GLY A 210 9.45 16.12 13.37
C GLY A 210 8.55 15.36 14.33
N LEU A 211 9.12 14.36 15.04
CA LEU A 211 8.38 13.62 16.06
C LEU A 211 7.71 14.58 17.05
N THR A 212 6.39 14.52 17.11
CA THR A 212 5.62 15.25 18.11
C THR A 212 5.82 14.63 19.49
N VAL A 213 5.62 15.44 20.54
CA VAL A 213 5.63 14.94 21.93
C VAL A 213 4.63 13.80 22.12
N HIS A 214 3.48 13.87 21.45
CA HIS A 214 2.46 12.84 21.50
C HIS A 214 2.95 11.52 20.89
N GLU A 215 3.56 11.56 19.70
CA GLU A 215 4.12 10.37 19.04
C GLU A 215 5.26 9.76 19.84
N PHE A 216 6.15 10.58 20.40
CA PHE A 216 7.22 10.07 21.26
C PHE A 216 6.68 9.45 22.56
N ALA A 217 5.61 10.02 23.13
CA ALA A 217 4.96 9.46 24.31
C ALA A 217 4.35 8.07 24.06
N MET A 218 4.16 7.65 22.80
CA MET A 218 3.66 6.32 22.44
C MET A 218 4.72 5.22 22.54
N VAL A 219 6.01 5.56 22.68
CA VAL A 219 7.11 4.58 22.75
C VAL A 219 6.96 3.63 23.94
N ASP A 220 6.67 4.16 25.13
CA ASP A 220 6.51 3.35 26.34
C ASP A 220 5.27 2.44 26.29
N PRO A 221 4.07 2.95 25.95
CA PRO A 221 2.91 2.12 25.70
C PRO A 221 3.16 1.01 24.66
N ALA A 222 3.79 1.33 23.53
CA ALA A 222 4.14 0.34 22.50
C ALA A 222 5.08 -0.74 23.04
N ARG A 223 6.10 -0.36 23.82
CA ARG A 223 7.02 -1.29 24.49
C ARG A 223 6.30 -2.22 25.47
N VAL A 224 5.35 -1.70 26.25
CA VAL A 224 4.54 -2.51 27.18
C VAL A 224 3.68 -3.52 26.42
N VAL A 225 3.00 -3.10 25.35
CA VAL A 225 2.19 -3.99 24.52
C VAL A 225 3.05 -5.07 23.86
N LEU A 226 4.19 -4.69 23.29
CA LEU A 226 5.16 -5.61 22.69
C LEU A 226 5.56 -6.73 23.68
N ARG A 227 5.93 -6.36 24.91
CA ARG A 227 6.31 -7.33 25.96
C ARG A 227 5.14 -8.23 26.37
N LYS A 228 3.92 -7.68 26.49
CA LYS A 228 2.73 -8.47 26.82
C LYS A 228 2.44 -9.52 25.76
N VAL A 229 2.47 -9.14 24.48
CA VAL A 229 2.23 -10.07 23.37
C VAL A 229 3.34 -11.12 23.28
N ALA A 230 4.61 -10.71 23.42
CA ALA A 230 5.74 -11.64 23.42
C ALA A 230 5.63 -12.69 24.54
N ARG A 231 5.26 -12.27 25.76
CA ARG A 231 5.03 -13.19 26.89
C ARG A 231 3.88 -14.15 26.63
N ALA A 232 2.77 -13.67 26.07
CA ALA A 232 1.63 -14.53 25.72
C ALA A 232 2.04 -15.58 24.68
N MET A 233 2.80 -15.19 23.66
CA MET A 233 3.30 -16.11 22.63
C MET A 233 4.34 -17.10 23.19
N ALA A 234 5.19 -16.68 24.13
CA ALA A 234 6.12 -17.57 24.81
C ALA A 234 5.40 -18.62 25.67
N GLU A 235 4.35 -18.22 26.41
CA GLU A 235 3.49 -19.14 27.14
C GLU A 235 2.76 -20.11 26.19
N LEU A 236 2.20 -19.63 25.07
CA LEU A 236 1.60 -20.48 24.04
C LEU A 236 2.61 -21.52 23.53
N SER A 237 3.83 -21.09 23.18
CA SER A 237 4.91 -21.97 22.73
C SER A 237 5.26 -23.05 23.77
N ARG A 238 5.30 -22.69 25.07
CA ARG A 238 5.49 -23.65 26.18
C ARG A 238 4.36 -24.68 26.28
N ARG A 239 3.10 -24.25 26.19
CA ARG A 239 1.93 -25.16 26.23
C ARG A 239 1.94 -26.15 25.07
N LEU A 240 2.25 -25.69 23.87
CA LEU A 240 2.35 -26.52 22.67
C LEU A 240 3.50 -27.52 22.74
N ALA A 241 4.65 -27.13 23.30
CA ALA A 241 5.76 -28.04 23.53
C ALA A 241 5.37 -29.17 24.51
N LYS A 242 4.63 -28.85 25.58
CA LYS A 242 4.10 -29.83 26.53
C LYS A 242 3.07 -30.77 25.89
N ALA A 243 2.14 -30.21 25.11
CA ALA A 243 1.17 -30.99 24.33
C ALA A 243 1.83 -32.02 23.42
N LYS A 244 2.90 -31.62 22.70
CA LYS A 244 3.69 -32.51 21.83
C LYS A 244 4.35 -33.66 22.61
N GLN A 245 4.87 -33.39 23.81
CA GLN A 245 5.44 -34.45 24.66
C GLN A 245 4.38 -35.45 25.13
N GLY A 246 3.12 -35.03 25.25
CA GLY A 246 1.96 -35.87 25.59
C GLY A 246 1.39 -36.70 24.43
N GLY A 247 2.05 -36.72 23.26
CA GLY A 247 1.62 -37.53 22.12
C GLY A 247 0.58 -36.88 21.20
N GLN A 248 0.23 -35.61 21.42
CA GLN A 248 -0.55 -34.84 20.44
C GLN A 248 0.33 -34.54 19.21
N SER A 249 -0.20 -34.81 18.00
CA SER A 249 0.51 -34.54 16.75
C SER A 249 0.84 -33.05 16.62
N ALA A 250 1.88 -32.72 15.85
CA ALA A 250 2.56 -31.43 15.89
C ALA A 250 1.62 -30.22 15.66
N LEU A 251 1.11 -29.65 16.76
CA LEU A 251 0.33 -28.40 16.79
C LEU A 251 1.13 -27.16 16.33
N TRP A 252 2.40 -27.35 15.92
CA TRP A 252 3.35 -26.26 15.72
C TRP A 252 4.33 -26.55 14.57
N PRO A 253 4.56 -25.57 13.66
CA PRO A 253 5.55 -25.72 12.59
C PRO A 253 6.96 -25.97 13.14
N LYS A 254 7.74 -26.82 12.45
CA LYS A 254 9.16 -27.05 12.79
C LYS A 254 9.95 -25.73 12.75
N GLY A 255 10.74 -25.46 13.80
CA GLY A 255 11.65 -24.30 13.88
C GLY A 255 11.08 -23.05 14.56
N PHE A 256 9.92 -23.13 15.20
CA PHE A 256 9.36 -21.99 15.92
C PHE A 256 10.11 -21.67 17.20
N PRO A 257 10.37 -20.39 17.51
CA PRO A 257 11.11 -20.03 18.70
C PRO A 257 10.35 -20.40 19.98
N ASN A 258 11.09 -20.97 20.92
CA ASN A 258 10.61 -21.33 22.25
C ASN A 258 11.19 -20.44 23.36
N LYS A 259 12.14 -19.56 23.00
CA LYS A 259 12.72 -18.55 23.90
C LYS A 259 11.98 -17.23 23.76
N GLU A 260 11.65 -16.59 24.89
CA GLU A 260 10.95 -15.29 24.95
C GLU A 260 11.69 -14.22 24.15
N GLN A 261 13.02 -14.17 24.23
CA GLN A 261 13.83 -13.19 23.48
C GLN A 261 13.73 -13.36 21.95
N LYS A 262 13.79 -14.61 21.44
CA LYS A 262 13.62 -14.87 20.01
C LYS A 262 12.21 -14.53 19.54
N ILE A 263 11.20 -14.77 20.38
CA ILE A 263 9.81 -14.37 20.12
C ILE A 263 9.67 -12.84 20.10
N LEU A 264 10.26 -12.14 21.07
CA LEU A 264 10.27 -10.69 21.15
C LEU A 264 10.87 -10.07 19.88
N ASN A 265 12.01 -10.58 19.42
CA ASN A 265 12.69 -10.11 18.20
C ASN A 265 11.84 -10.31 16.94
N LEU A 266 11.16 -11.47 16.81
CA LEU A 266 10.24 -11.72 15.69
C LEU A 266 9.03 -10.78 15.72
N VAL A 267 8.41 -10.62 16.88
CA VAL A 267 7.23 -9.77 17.05
C VAL A 267 7.57 -8.29 16.83
N ALA A 268 8.73 -7.84 17.28
CA ALA A 268 9.23 -6.49 17.01
C ALA A 268 9.50 -6.26 15.51
N THR A 269 10.03 -7.27 14.82
CA THR A 269 10.28 -7.21 13.38
C THR A 269 8.99 -7.18 12.56
N THR A 270 7.95 -7.89 12.97
CA THR A 270 6.64 -7.82 12.31
C THR A 270 5.93 -6.51 12.58
N PHE A 271 5.97 -6.00 13.81
CA PHE A 271 5.42 -4.68 14.16
C PHE A 271 6.04 -3.55 13.32
N ARG A 272 7.35 -3.58 13.10
CA ARG A 272 8.05 -2.62 12.21
C ARG A 272 7.55 -2.64 10.76
N ARG A 273 7.04 -3.79 10.28
CA ARG A 273 6.68 -4.02 8.87
C ARG A 273 5.17 -3.93 8.61
N GLY A 274 4.35 -3.95 9.64
CA GLY A 274 2.90 -3.82 9.57
C GLY A 274 2.34 -3.71 10.97
N SER A 275 1.32 -2.88 11.17
CA SER A 275 0.77 -2.45 12.47
C SER A 275 0.13 -3.60 13.30
N GLY A 276 0.92 -4.61 13.65
CA GLY A 276 0.52 -5.81 14.36
C GLY A 276 1.71 -6.59 14.92
N PHE A 277 1.46 -7.26 16.04
CA PHE A 277 2.40 -8.08 16.77
C PHE A 277 2.16 -9.55 16.38
N VAL A 278 2.89 -10.04 15.38
CA VAL A 278 2.54 -11.28 14.65
C VAL A 278 3.72 -12.25 14.62
N ILE A 279 3.45 -13.55 14.70
CA ILE A 279 4.39 -14.60 14.30
C ILE A 279 3.77 -15.45 13.19
N GLY A 280 4.59 -15.86 12.19
CA GLY A 280 4.17 -16.80 11.17
C GLY A 280 5.32 -17.40 10.36
N GLY A 281 5.01 -18.47 9.61
CA GLY A 281 5.98 -19.18 8.76
C GLY A 281 6.39 -18.42 7.49
N TYR A 282 7.56 -18.74 6.92
CA TYR A 282 8.20 -17.97 5.83
C TYR A 282 8.32 -18.68 4.47
N ARG A 283 8.50 -17.81 3.45
CA ARG A 283 8.95 -17.94 2.05
C ARG A 283 8.19 -18.84 1.06
N VAL A 284 7.79 -20.08 1.33
CA VAL A 284 7.14 -20.94 0.30
C VAL A 284 5.93 -21.69 0.86
N GLY A 285 4.76 -21.55 0.23
CA GLY A 285 3.53 -22.28 0.60
C GLY A 285 2.56 -21.52 1.53
N PRO A 286 1.55 -22.22 2.07
CA PRO A 286 0.60 -21.69 3.05
C PRO A 286 1.30 -21.26 4.34
N ARG A 287 0.88 -20.12 4.89
CA ARG A 287 1.51 -19.53 6.08
C ARG A 287 0.49 -19.39 7.19
N LEU A 288 0.68 -20.13 8.28
CA LEU A 288 0.04 -19.82 9.55
C LEU A 288 0.58 -18.47 10.06
N GLN A 289 -0.32 -17.59 10.46
CA GLN A 289 -0.03 -16.35 11.18
C GLN A 289 -0.96 -16.24 12.37
N LEU A 290 -0.42 -15.85 13.51
CA LEU A 290 -1.20 -15.51 14.70
C LEU A 290 -0.58 -14.33 15.43
N GLY A 291 -1.41 -13.59 16.13
CA GLY A 291 -0.96 -12.45 16.90
C GLY A 291 -2.06 -11.46 17.22
N VAL A 292 -1.65 -10.23 17.50
CA VAL A 292 -2.54 -9.11 17.81
C VAL A 292 -2.37 -8.03 16.76
N ARG A 293 -3.47 -7.41 16.29
CA ARG A 293 -3.44 -6.26 15.38
C ARG A 293 -4.45 -5.20 15.79
N ALA A 294 -4.21 -3.96 15.38
CA ALA A 294 -5.21 -2.90 15.47
C ALA A 294 -6.17 -2.97 14.27
N THR A 295 -7.46 -2.75 14.50
CA THR A 295 -8.48 -2.53 13.46
C THR A 295 -9.25 -1.24 13.77
N SER A 296 -10.15 -0.84 12.86
CA SER A 296 -11.06 0.30 13.08
C SER A 296 -12.00 0.11 14.27
N GLU A 297 -12.27 -1.13 14.67
CA GLU A 297 -13.16 -1.47 15.78
C GLU A 297 -12.40 -1.70 17.11
N GLY A 298 -11.07 -1.69 17.06
CA GLY A 298 -10.20 -1.87 18.21
C GLY A 298 -9.16 -2.98 18.02
N PRO A 299 -8.39 -3.30 19.06
CA PRO A 299 -7.37 -4.34 18.97
C PRO A 299 -8.02 -5.73 19.01
N GLU A 300 -7.52 -6.63 18.15
CA GLU A 300 -7.98 -8.01 18.08
C GLU A 300 -6.84 -9.01 18.08
N ALA A 301 -7.06 -10.15 18.72
CA ALA A 301 -6.27 -11.34 18.52
C ALA A 301 -6.75 -12.06 17.26
N PHE A 302 -5.84 -12.71 16.53
CA PHE A 302 -6.21 -13.47 15.34
C PHE A 302 -5.38 -14.75 15.17
N VAL A 303 -5.94 -15.69 14.42
CA VAL A 303 -5.26 -16.85 13.84
C VAL A 303 -5.71 -16.98 12.38
N MET A 304 -4.77 -17.05 11.44
CA MET A 304 -5.09 -17.14 10.01
C MET A 304 -4.07 -17.94 9.22
N ILE A 305 -4.53 -18.55 8.13
CA ILE A 305 -3.66 -19.16 7.12
C ILE A 305 -3.70 -18.30 5.86
N LYS A 306 -2.53 -17.87 5.39
CA LYS A 306 -2.35 -17.07 4.18
C LYS A 306 -1.78 -17.91 3.04
N THR A 307 -2.30 -17.72 1.83
CA THR A 307 -1.80 -18.35 0.60
C THR A 307 -1.62 -17.29 -0.50
N ARG A 308 -0.66 -17.50 -1.42
CA ARG A 308 -0.53 -16.65 -2.61
C ARG A 308 -1.63 -16.99 -3.61
N LYS A 309 -2.29 -15.98 -4.18
CA LYS A 309 -3.31 -16.16 -5.22
C LYS A 309 -2.80 -16.92 -6.45
N SER A 310 -1.51 -16.74 -6.77
CA SER A 310 -0.85 -17.45 -7.87
C SER A 310 -0.66 -18.94 -7.63
N HIS A 311 -0.73 -19.42 -6.37
CA HIS A 311 -0.52 -20.83 -6.02
C HIS A 311 -1.84 -21.60 -5.99
N VAL A 312 -2.54 -21.65 -7.13
CA VAL A 312 -3.94 -22.11 -7.23
C VAL A 312 -4.18 -23.50 -6.62
N GLN A 313 -3.30 -24.48 -6.91
CA GLN A 313 -3.48 -25.85 -6.42
C GLN A 313 -3.28 -25.97 -4.90
N THR A 314 -2.22 -25.36 -4.38
CA THR A 314 -1.95 -25.28 -2.94
C THR A 314 -3.11 -24.59 -2.21
N ARG A 315 -3.60 -23.49 -2.77
CA ARG A 315 -4.73 -22.72 -2.25
C ARG A 315 -6.01 -23.56 -2.19
N LYS A 316 -6.36 -24.26 -3.28
CA LYS A 316 -7.53 -25.14 -3.32
C LYS A 316 -7.47 -26.23 -2.24
N LYS A 317 -6.30 -26.84 -2.04
CA LYS A 317 -6.09 -27.86 -0.99
C LYS A 317 -6.31 -27.30 0.41
N VAL A 318 -5.72 -26.13 0.71
CA VAL A 318 -5.89 -25.48 2.02
C VAL A 318 -7.33 -25.06 2.26
N TRP A 319 -8.00 -24.47 1.27
CA TRP A 319 -9.40 -24.07 1.41
C TRP A 319 -10.33 -25.26 1.60
N ALA A 320 -10.14 -26.34 0.85
CA ALA A 320 -10.92 -27.56 1.03
C ALA A 320 -10.81 -28.13 2.45
N VAL A 321 -9.62 -28.06 3.07
CA VAL A 321 -9.42 -28.47 4.47
C VAL A 321 -10.08 -27.48 5.44
N LEU A 322 -9.93 -26.18 5.21
CA LEU A 322 -10.55 -25.18 6.11
C LEU A 322 -12.08 -25.15 5.99
N ASP A 323 -12.65 -25.56 4.84
CA ASP A 323 -14.09 -25.70 4.63
C ASP A 323 -14.70 -26.87 5.44
N THR A 324 -13.89 -27.83 5.92
CA THR A 324 -14.40 -28.91 6.79
C THR A 324 -14.55 -28.49 8.25
N ILE A 325 -13.97 -27.35 8.64
CA ILE A 325 -14.08 -26.81 9.99
C ILE A 325 -15.49 -26.24 10.15
N ALA A 326 -16.32 -26.92 10.92
CA ALA A 326 -17.72 -26.55 11.16
C ALA A 326 -17.89 -25.20 11.88
N GLU A 327 -16.82 -24.63 12.44
CA GLU A 327 -16.87 -23.31 13.05
C GLU A 327 -16.98 -22.21 11.97
N PRO A 328 -18.06 -21.39 11.97
CA PRO A 328 -18.29 -20.33 10.97
C PRO A 328 -17.28 -19.17 11.04
N THR A 329 -16.25 -19.29 11.88
CA THR A 329 -15.32 -18.24 12.26
C THR A 329 -14.11 -18.07 11.34
N PHE A 330 -13.82 -19.01 10.44
CA PHE A 330 -12.71 -18.90 9.48
C PHE A 330 -13.13 -18.25 8.16
N GLY A 331 -13.40 -16.94 8.20
CA GLY A 331 -13.84 -16.15 7.05
C GLY A 331 -12.71 -15.84 6.06
N LEU A 332 -13.07 -15.56 4.80
CA LEU A 332 -12.14 -15.10 3.77
C LEU A 332 -11.75 -13.63 3.97
N VAL A 333 -10.46 -13.36 3.98
CA VAL A 333 -9.86 -12.03 4.04
C VAL A 333 -8.98 -11.87 2.81
N ASP A 334 -9.40 -11.01 1.87
CA ASP A 334 -8.60 -10.68 0.69
C ASP A 334 -7.56 -9.61 1.03
N ALA A 335 -6.29 -9.85 0.71
CA ALA A 335 -5.17 -8.97 1.00
C ALA A 335 -4.20 -8.90 -0.20
N GLY A 336 -4.69 -8.38 -1.33
CA GLY A 336 -3.87 -8.09 -2.52
C GLY A 336 -3.39 -9.37 -3.22
N PRO A 337 -2.06 -9.66 -3.28
CA PRO A 337 -1.54 -10.89 -3.89
C PRO A 337 -1.76 -12.13 -3.01
N MET A 338 -2.22 -11.95 -1.77
CA MET A 338 -2.51 -13.02 -0.82
C MET A 338 -4.01 -13.16 -0.60
N GLU A 339 -4.46 -14.38 -0.36
CA GLU A 339 -5.74 -14.66 0.27
C GLU A 339 -5.48 -15.26 1.64
N ALA A 340 -6.27 -14.87 2.63
CA ALA A 340 -6.21 -15.41 3.97
C ALA A 340 -7.57 -15.98 4.37
N ARG A 341 -7.57 -17.03 5.19
CA ARG A 341 -8.74 -17.36 6.01
C ARG A 341 -8.32 -17.45 7.45
N GLY A 342 -9.14 -16.91 8.32
CA GLY A 342 -8.79 -16.79 9.72
C GLY A 342 -9.96 -16.40 10.58
N VAL A 343 -9.72 -16.47 11.88
CA VAL A 343 -10.63 -16.02 12.92
C VAL A 343 -9.96 -14.90 13.69
N SER A 344 -10.77 -13.93 14.12
CA SER A 344 -10.38 -12.85 15.01
C SER A 344 -11.26 -12.82 16.26
N LEU A 345 -10.70 -12.33 17.36
CA LEU A 345 -11.39 -12.07 18.61
C LEU A 345 -10.98 -10.69 19.14
N ALA A 346 -11.97 -9.82 19.36
CA ALA A 346 -11.74 -8.53 19.98
C ALA A 346 -11.10 -8.71 21.37
N LEU A 347 -9.97 -8.05 21.63
CA LEU A 347 -9.25 -8.20 22.90
C LEU A 347 -10.07 -7.73 24.10
N ALA A 348 -11.04 -6.82 23.91
CA ALA A 348 -11.94 -6.37 24.96
C ALA A 348 -12.82 -7.50 25.54
N LYS A 349 -12.93 -8.64 24.84
CA LYS A 349 -13.64 -9.84 25.33
C LYS A 349 -12.77 -10.72 26.22
N LEU A 350 -11.49 -10.38 26.37
CA LEU A 350 -10.51 -11.11 27.17
C LEU A 350 -10.11 -10.24 28.36
N SER A 351 -10.20 -10.82 29.55
CA SER A 351 -9.82 -10.18 30.81
C SER A 351 -8.39 -10.52 31.22
N THR A 352 -7.83 -11.63 30.72
CA THR A 352 -6.50 -12.10 31.12
C THR A 352 -5.63 -12.55 29.95
N GLN A 353 -4.31 -12.59 30.19
CA GLN A 353 -3.35 -13.17 29.24
C GLN A 353 -3.60 -14.67 29.03
N ASP A 354 -4.04 -15.39 30.07
CA ASP A 354 -4.29 -16.83 29.99
C ASP A 354 -5.50 -17.16 29.11
N GLU A 355 -6.53 -16.32 29.11
CA GLU A 355 -7.66 -16.45 28.18
C GLU A 355 -7.23 -16.22 26.72
N LEU A 356 -6.35 -15.25 26.47
CA LEU A 356 -5.76 -15.03 25.15
C LEU A 356 -4.97 -16.26 24.67
N VAL A 357 -4.10 -16.78 25.53
CA VAL A 357 -3.30 -17.98 25.22
C VAL A 357 -4.21 -19.18 25.01
N GLY A 358 -5.20 -19.39 25.88
CA GLY A 358 -6.16 -20.47 25.76
C GLY A 358 -6.97 -20.39 24.47
N TRP A 359 -7.37 -19.17 24.07
CA TRP A 359 -8.06 -18.96 22.80
C TRP A 359 -7.18 -19.30 21.60
N TRP A 360 -5.93 -18.82 21.55
CA TRP A 360 -4.99 -19.18 20.48
C TRP A 360 -4.75 -20.69 20.43
N PHE A 361 -4.50 -21.30 21.59
CA PHE A 361 -4.26 -22.73 21.70
C PHE A 361 -5.46 -23.54 21.15
N GLY A 362 -6.68 -23.23 21.57
CA GLY A 362 -7.88 -23.91 21.09
C GLY A 362 -8.11 -23.73 19.58
N LYS A 363 -7.80 -22.56 19.01
CA LYS A 363 -7.88 -22.37 17.54
C LYS A 363 -6.81 -23.14 16.78
N LEU A 364 -5.64 -23.36 17.37
CA LEU A 364 -4.61 -24.21 16.77
C LEU A 364 -4.98 -25.69 16.86
N GLU A 365 -5.62 -26.14 17.94
CA GLU A 365 -6.17 -27.50 18.04
C GLU A 365 -7.20 -27.76 16.95
N VAL A 366 -8.17 -26.86 16.75
CA VAL A 366 -9.16 -26.96 15.67
C VAL A 366 -8.48 -27.06 14.29
N LEU A 367 -7.44 -26.27 14.04
CA LEU A 367 -6.69 -26.32 12.78
C LEU A 367 -5.87 -27.60 12.63
N ALA A 368 -5.36 -28.15 13.73
CA ALA A 368 -4.60 -29.39 13.74
C ALA A 368 -5.50 -30.60 13.48
N ASP A 369 -6.65 -30.67 14.14
CA ASP A 369 -7.64 -31.74 13.98
C ASP A 369 -8.19 -31.81 12.55
N ALA A 370 -8.31 -30.65 11.90
CA ALA A 370 -8.67 -30.57 10.49
C ALA A 370 -7.52 -30.97 9.53
N GLY A 371 -6.28 -31.09 10.02
CA GLY A 371 -5.08 -31.32 9.19
C GLY A 371 -4.56 -30.07 8.47
N ALA A 372 -5.07 -28.87 8.78
CA ALA A 372 -4.68 -27.63 8.12
C ALA A 372 -3.23 -27.22 8.43
N LEU A 373 -2.76 -27.53 9.65
CA LEU A 373 -1.39 -27.21 10.08
C LEU A 373 -0.32 -28.02 9.33
N GLU A 374 -0.62 -29.24 8.89
CA GLU A 374 0.31 -30.07 8.11
C GLU A 374 0.61 -29.46 6.73
N LEU A 375 -0.34 -28.68 6.20
CA LEU A 375 -0.17 -27.93 4.96
C LEU A 375 0.70 -26.67 5.13
N CYS A 376 0.93 -26.24 6.38
CA CYS A 376 1.72 -25.06 6.74
C CYS A 376 3.17 -25.47 7.05
N GLY A 377 3.94 -25.83 6.02
CA GLY A 377 5.33 -26.29 6.14
C GLY A 377 6.34 -25.36 5.49
N GLY A 378 6.94 -24.45 6.26
CA GLY A 378 8.13 -23.70 5.88
C GLY A 378 8.95 -23.41 7.13
N SER A 379 10.27 -23.68 7.11
CA SER A 379 11.13 -23.39 8.26
C SER A 379 11.14 -21.88 8.54
N ILE A 380 11.24 -21.53 9.82
CA ILE A 380 11.60 -20.17 10.22
C ILE A 380 13.09 -20.04 9.95
N ASN A 381 13.46 -19.13 9.06
CA ASN A 381 14.86 -18.80 8.84
C ASN A 381 15.30 -17.94 10.02
N THR A 382 16.04 -18.53 10.98
CA THR A 382 16.61 -17.80 12.11
C THR A 382 17.81 -16.96 11.70
N ALA A 383 18.28 -17.06 10.45
CA ALA A 383 19.45 -16.34 9.93
C ALA A 383 19.37 -14.80 10.04
N GLU A 384 18.19 -14.17 10.03
CA GLU A 384 18.06 -12.71 10.27
C GLU A 384 17.94 -12.34 11.77
N ALA A 385 17.78 -13.32 12.66
CA ALA A 385 17.73 -13.12 14.11
C ALA A 385 19.01 -13.58 14.81
N ASP A 386 19.76 -14.51 14.21
CA ASP A 386 21.04 -15.01 14.73
C ASP A 386 22.20 -14.04 14.39
N GLU A 387 22.07 -13.15 13.39
CA GLU A 387 23.03 -12.03 13.16
C GLU A 387 23.03 -10.97 14.27
N ALA A 388 22.08 -11.02 15.21
CA ALA A 388 22.04 -10.14 16.38
C ALA A 388 22.65 -10.78 17.64
N ASP A 389 22.93 -12.10 17.64
CA ASP A 389 23.46 -12.82 18.80
C ASP A 389 25.01 -13.02 18.72
N GLU A 390 25.64 -12.84 17.56
CA GLU A 390 27.11 -12.97 17.41
C GLU A 390 27.90 -11.66 17.70
N ALA A 391 27.25 -10.57 18.12
CA ALA A 391 27.92 -9.30 18.40
C ALA A 391 28.30 -9.07 19.87
N ASP A 392 27.86 -9.94 20.81
CA ASP A 392 28.00 -9.72 22.26
C ASP A 392 28.82 -10.79 23.00
N GLU A 393 29.48 -11.74 22.31
CA GLU A 393 30.31 -12.80 22.97
C GLU A 393 31.83 -12.63 22.81
N ASP A 394 32.33 -11.60 22.13
CA ASP A 394 33.78 -11.32 22.05
C ASP A 394 34.16 -10.14 22.96
N GLY A 395 34.15 -10.37 24.28
CA GLY A 395 34.39 -9.29 25.23
C GLY A 395 34.88 -9.65 26.62
N GLU A 396 35.12 -10.93 26.97
CA GLU A 396 35.76 -11.29 28.24
C GLU A 396 36.60 -12.57 28.05
N ASP A 397 37.91 -12.40 27.81
CA ASP A 397 38.91 -13.08 28.64
C ASP A 397 40.32 -12.50 28.40
N GLU A 398 40.97 -12.24 29.53
CA GLU A 398 42.25 -11.58 29.72
C GLU A 398 43.44 -12.49 29.32
N SER A 399 44.41 -11.93 28.58
CA SER A 399 45.85 -12.04 28.87
C SER A 399 46.67 -11.04 28.06
#